data_AF-A0A1A9W1P9-F1
#
_entry.id   AF-A0A1A9W1P9-F1
#
_cell.length_a   1.000
_cell.length_b   1.000
_cell.length_c   1.000
_cell.angle_alpha   90.00
_cell.angle_beta   90.00
_cell.angle_gamma   90.00
#
_symmetry.space_group_name_H-M   'P 1'
#
loop_
_entity.id
_entity.type
_entity.pdbx_description
1 polymer ?
#
loop_
_entity_poly.entity_id
_entity_poly.type
_entity_poly.pdbx_seq_one_letter_code
_entity_poly.pdbx_strand_id
1 'polypeptide(L)'
;MACFDDDEDTLVEEIPVFLSKDLQDNLYIFQYPTKPQTHNFENVSVVNCCVKPINQEVKVDFALDMESRFYDQFKGEQFALAADGKTPIKGERPSFKRGIVDKQAFLSSRPLDDVDKYVVGVYVNKEIHLSPLTSIVQLRPSFSYFDKEDKRNKAEQKALNEEDEDEELQQVTVKFARSNAKKFKERQGFDNLMKKSDEEPWCETYWHSRSSSTSELERRKLIATNRQTSMAFALDSQAYLTKLIPTKVRNQGMDAVLPARAFSKVRLKSMPLLEQLKVILKDARMLSFDEIMKIFQDSIDSKISSEKLLRTLQQVGILIRGNWVPQSEVLYPSDTFSNANGVKSELMVRARDYVLFRFSRANSLYRQQIIFATQLPSEEATEILKSVAYLNADKKWELLLPPDIQFEQRHSFLVQRQEMVWRASEQTYNEMDYEKSPKHRTRKRSQRDSKSYTGNPTICPDLASSVNMSIAAP
;
A
#
# COMPACT_ATOMS: atom_id res chain seq x y z
N MET A 1 8.42 -26.19 -11.99
CA MET A 1 9.84 -25.90 -11.72
C MET A 1 10.57 -26.29 -12.99
N ALA A 2 10.77 -25.33 -13.89
CA ALA A 2 11.52 -25.58 -15.12
C ALA A 2 12.99 -25.68 -14.71
N CYS A 3 13.59 -26.85 -14.89
CA CYS A 3 15.03 -27.01 -14.82
C CYS A 3 15.57 -26.37 -16.09
N PHE A 4 16.31 -25.28 -15.94
CA PHE A 4 17.17 -24.79 -17.01
C PHE A 4 18.40 -25.70 -16.99
N ASP A 5 18.74 -26.30 -18.13
CA ASP A 5 19.98 -27.04 -18.30
C ASP A 5 21.16 -26.08 -18.06
N ASP A 6 22.02 -26.40 -17.09
CA ASP A 6 23.15 -25.59 -16.61
C ASP A 6 24.37 -25.59 -17.57
N ASP A 7 24.24 -26.13 -18.78
CA ASP A 7 25.38 -26.48 -19.66
C ASP A 7 25.70 -25.48 -20.80
N GLU A 8 25.06 -24.30 -20.89
CA GLU A 8 25.28 -23.37 -22.03
C GLU A 8 25.48 -21.88 -21.67
N ASP A 9 26.25 -21.53 -20.63
CA ASP A 9 26.70 -20.13 -20.45
C ASP A 9 28.21 -20.06 -20.25
N THR A 10 28.96 -20.21 -21.36
CA THR A 10 30.42 -20.05 -21.34
C THR A 10 30.77 -18.57 -21.28
N LEU A 11 31.51 -18.16 -20.24
CA LEU A 11 32.05 -16.80 -20.13
C LEU A 11 32.89 -16.44 -21.37
N VAL A 12 32.42 -15.49 -22.16
CA VAL A 12 33.10 -15.03 -23.39
C VAL A 12 34.11 -13.91 -23.09
N GLU A 13 33.72 -12.93 -22.27
CA GLU A 13 34.55 -11.77 -21.94
C GLU A 13 34.14 -11.18 -20.58
N GLU A 14 35.13 -10.80 -19.77
CA GLU A 14 34.93 -10.06 -18.53
C GLU A 14 35.29 -8.58 -18.76
N ILE A 15 34.29 -7.70 -18.66
CA ILE A 15 34.43 -6.26 -18.92
C ILE A 15 34.33 -5.50 -17.60
N PRO A 16 35.41 -4.87 -17.12
CA PRO A 16 35.36 -4.08 -15.89
C PRO A 16 34.52 -2.81 -16.09
N VAL A 17 33.77 -2.46 -15.05
CA VAL A 17 32.90 -1.28 -15.00
C VAL A 17 33.39 -0.32 -13.92
N PHE A 18 33.68 0.92 -14.32
CA PHE A 18 34.13 2.00 -13.44
C PHE A 18 33.08 3.11 -13.35
N LEU A 19 33.15 3.89 -12.27
CA LEU A 19 32.28 5.06 -12.06
C LEU A 19 33.16 6.32 -11.97
N SER A 20 33.02 7.24 -12.91
CA SER A 20 33.57 8.59 -12.84
C SER A 20 32.55 9.54 -12.22
N LYS A 21 32.99 10.40 -11.30
CA LYS A 21 32.16 11.45 -10.68
C LYS A 21 32.61 12.86 -11.05
N ASP A 22 33.64 12.99 -11.88
CA ASP A 22 34.29 14.28 -12.19
C ASP A 22 33.36 15.27 -12.91
N LEU A 23 32.31 14.75 -13.56
CA LEU A 23 31.29 15.54 -14.27
C LEU A 23 29.87 15.39 -13.68
N GLN A 24 29.73 14.78 -12.50
CA GLN A 24 28.41 14.47 -11.92
C GLN A 24 27.49 15.70 -11.81
N ASP A 25 28.05 16.87 -11.52
CA ASP A 25 27.30 18.12 -11.34
C ASP A 25 27.20 18.99 -12.60
N ASN A 26 27.85 18.59 -13.71
CA ASN A 26 27.93 19.40 -14.94
C ASN A 26 27.61 18.63 -16.24
N LEU A 27 27.17 17.37 -16.17
CA LEU A 27 26.94 16.53 -17.35
C LEU A 27 25.46 16.53 -17.75
N TYR A 28 25.17 17.12 -18.91
CA TYR A 28 23.83 17.21 -19.46
C TYR A 28 23.70 16.37 -20.74
N ILE A 29 22.54 15.76 -20.95
CA ILE A 29 22.16 15.19 -22.25
C ILE A 29 21.22 16.15 -22.96
N PHE A 30 21.65 16.63 -24.14
CA PHE A 30 20.83 17.44 -25.03
C PHE A 30 20.17 16.54 -26.07
N GLN A 31 18.84 16.49 -26.05
CA GLN A 31 18.04 15.77 -27.03
C GLN A 31 17.35 16.77 -27.95
N TYR A 32 17.28 16.46 -29.25
CA TYR A 32 16.62 17.30 -30.26
C TYR A 32 15.48 16.51 -30.92
N PRO A 33 14.29 16.40 -30.30
CA PRO A 33 13.21 15.54 -30.82
C PRO A 33 12.71 15.92 -32.22
N THR A 34 12.96 17.16 -32.66
CA THR A 34 12.54 17.68 -33.96
C THR A 34 13.60 17.53 -35.06
N LYS A 35 14.76 16.94 -34.76
CA LYS A 35 15.87 16.77 -35.72
C LYS A 35 16.18 15.28 -35.93
N PRO A 36 16.28 14.82 -37.19
CA PRO A 36 16.72 13.47 -37.48
C PRO A 36 18.23 13.33 -37.28
N GLN A 37 18.72 12.09 -37.17
CA GLN A 37 20.15 11.81 -37.01
C GLN A 37 21.00 12.26 -38.21
N THR A 38 20.41 12.25 -39.42
CA THR A 38 21.07 12.62 -40.68
C THR A 38 21.19 14.13 -40.91
N HIS A 39 20.34 14.94 -40.28
CA HIS A 39 20.36 16.40 -40.34
C HIS A 39 20.49 16.97 -38.92
N ASN A 40 21.68 16.77 -38.36
CA ASN A 40 22.03 17.16 -37.00
C ASN A 40 22.72 18.53 -36.97
N PHE A 41 23.12 18.97 -35.77
CA PHE A 41 23.79 20.25 -35.55
C PHE A 41 25.33 20.17 -35.61
N GLU A 42 25.93 19.12 -36.18
CA GLU A 42 27.39 18.94 -36.15
C GLU A 42 28.15 20.04 -36.91
N ASN A 43 27.59 20.54 -38.02
CA ASN A 43 28.22 21.58 -38.85
C ASN A 43 27.56 22.96 -38.72
N VAL A 44 26.73 23.16 -37.68
CA VAL A 44 25.99 24.42 -37.50
C VAL A 44 26.75 25.31 -36.51
N SER A 45 26.91 26.58 -36.87
CA SER A 45 27.54 27.57 -35.99
C SER A 45 26.62 27.94 -34.83
N VAL A 46 27.13 27.89 -33.60
CA VAL A 46 26.42 28.36 -32.40
C VAL A 46 26.80 29.81 -32.16
N VAL A 47 25.81 30.70 -32.20
CA VAL A 47 26.00 32.16 -32.05
C VAL A 47 25.96 32.57 -30.58
N ASN A 48 25.15 31.88 -29.79
CA ASN A 48 25.00 32.14 -28.36
C ASN A 48 24.56 30.87 -27.63
N CYS A 49 25.04 30.67 -26.41
CA CYS A 49 24.61 29.60 -25.53
C CYS A 49 24.52 30.14 -24.10
N CYS A 50 23.43 29.84 -23.41
CA CYS A 50 23.24 30.26 -22.03
C CYS A 50 22.53 29.18 -21.21
N VAL A 51 22.79 29.19 -19.92
CA VAL A 51 22.30 28.19 -18.96
C VAL A 51 21.76 28.89 -17.72
N LYS A 52 20.74 28.27 -17.13
CA LYS A 52 20.25 28.51 -15.78
C LYS A 52 20.60 27.27 -14.94
N PRO A 53 21.71 27.27 -14.19
CA PRO A 53 22.21 26.06 -13.54
C PRO A 53 21.27 25.52 -12.45
N ILE A 54 20.51 26.38 -11.76
CA ILE A 54 19.61 25.96 -10.67
C ILE A 54 18.36 25.29 -11.23
N ASN A 55 17.68 25.95 -12.18
CA ASN A 55 16.50 25.38 -12.84
C ASN A 55 16.86 24.37 -13.94
N GLN A 56 18.15 24.22 -14.25
CA GLN A 56 18.69 23.33 -15.28
C GLN A 56 18.07 23.59 -16.67
N GLU A 57 17.89 24.87 -17.02
CA GLU A 57 17.44 25.29 -18.33
C GLU A 57 18.63 25.71 -19.21
N VAL A 58 18.57 25.37 -20.49
CA VAL A 58 19.56 25.69 -21.49
C VAL A 58 18.88 26.34 -22.68
N LYS A 59 19.51 27.38 -23.21
CA LYS A 59 19.15 27.99 -24.48
C LYS A 59 20.37 28.05 -25.39
N VAL A 60 20.19 27.58 -26.62
CA VAL A 60 21.23 27.59 -27.67
C VAL A 60 20.68 28.28 -28.91
N ASP A 61 21.37 29.32 -29.38
CA ASP A 61 21.04 30.01 -30.63
C ASP A 61 21.97 29.52 -31.74
N PHE A 62 21.40 28.89 -32.77
CA PHE A 62 22.12 28.42 -33.95
C PHE A 62 22.04 29.44 -35.09
N ALA A 63 23.14 29.68 -35.78
CA ALA A 63 23.18 30.58 -36.94
C ALA A 63 22.36 30.01 -38.11
N LEU A 64 21.68 30.89 -38.84
CA LEU A 64 21.05 30.56 -40.11
C LEU A 64 21.96 30.99 -41.27
N ASP A 65 22.00 30.16 -42.31
CA ASP A 65 22.66 30.50 -43.57
C ASP A 65 21.74 31.42 -44.39
N MET A 66 22.01 32.73 -44.31
CA MET A 66 21.23 33.77 -44.99
C MET A 66 21.58 33.93 -46.48
N GLU A 67 22.65 33.28 -46.95
CA GLU A 67 23.03 33.25 -48.37
C GLU A 67 22.43 32.02 -49.06
N SER A 68 21.83 31.11 -48.29
CA SER A 68 21.16 29.93 -48.81
C SER A 68 19.98 30.30 -49.70
N ARG A 69 19.81 29.57 -50.82
CA ARG A 69 18.61 29.64 -51.67
C ARG A 69 17.30 29.29 -50.95
N PHE A 70 17.39 28.68 -49.77
CA PHE A 70 16.25 28.29 -48.96
C PHE A 70 15.87 29.33 -47.90
N TYR A 71 16.59 30.47 -47.86
CA TYR A 71 16.32 31.56 -46.93
C TYR A 71 15.70 32.74 -47.68
N ASP A 72 14.50 33.17 -47.25
CA ASP A 72 13.83 34.36 -47.78
C ASP A 72 14.23 35.59 -46.94
N GLN A 73 15.07 36.43 -47.52
CA GLN A 73 15.58 37.64 -46.86
C GLN A 73 14.47 38.65 -46.53
N PHE A 74 13.49 38.81 -47.42
CA PHE A 74 12.39 39.75 -47.22
C PHE A 74 11.52 39.33 -46.03
N LYS A 75 11.18 38.04 -45.94
CA LYS A 75 10.49 37.47 -44.77
C LYS A 75 11.33 37.61 -43.49
N GLY A 76 12.64 37.37 -43.59
CA GLY A 76 13.57 37.52 -42.47
C GLY A 76 13.60 38.93 -41.89
N GLU A 77 13.62 39.96 -42.75
CA GLU A 77 13.56 41.36 -42.33
C GLU A 77 12.20 41.70 -41.73
N GLN A 78 11.10 41.24 -42.33
CA GLN A 78 9.76 41.45 -41.78
C GLN A 78 9.61 40.88 -40.38
N PHE A 79 10.07 39.65 -40.13
CA PHE A 79 9.98 39.05 -38.80
C PHE A 79 10.87 39.74 -37.77
N ALA A 80 12.08 40.16 -38.14
CA ALA A 80 12.96 40.90 -37.24
C ALA A 80 12.35 42.27 -36.89
N LEU A 81 11.81 42.98 -37.88
CA LEU A 81 11.11 44.24 -37.66
C LEU A 81 9.85 44.05 -36.81
N ALA A 82 9.08 43.01 -37.08
CA ALA A 82 7.88 42.68 -36.33
C ALA A 82 8.19 42.23 -34.89
N ALA A 83 9.38 41.71 -34.59
CA ALA A 83 9.79 41.40 -33.22
C ALA A 83 10.38 42.61 -32.48
N ASP A 84 11.28 43.36 -33.09
CA ASP A 84 12.11 44.37 -32.42
C ASP A 84 11.64 45.83 -32.65
N GLY A 85 10.77 46.08 -33.64
CA GLY A 85 10.25 47.40 -33.97
C GLY A 85 11.23 48.28 -34.75
N LYS A 86 10.76 49.44 -35.24
CA LYS A 86 11.61 50.42 -35.96
C LYS A 86 12.53 51.21 -35.03
N THR A 87 12.10 51.40 -33.78
CA THR A 87 12.81 52.19 -32.78
C THR A 87 13.18 51.29 -31.60
N PRO A 88 14.47 51.26 -31.20
CA PRO A 88 14.88 50.45 -30.05
C PRO A 88 14.26 51.01 -28.78
N ILE A 89 13.52 50.17 -28.05
CA ILE A 89 12.99 50.50 -26.73
C ILE A 89 14.16 50.65 -25.75
N LYS A 90 14.19 51.75 -25.01
CA LYS A 90 15.30 52.10 -24.11
C LYS A 90 15.45 51.03 -23.01
N GLY A 91 16.57 50.30 -23.04
CA GLY A 91 16.92 49.28 -22.04
C GLY A 91 16.65 47.83 -22.48
N GLU A 92 16.00 47.60 -23.63
CA GLU A 92 15.78 46.25 -24.16
C GLU A 92 16.81 45.89 -25.24
N ARG A 93 17.37 44.67 -25.19
CA ARG A 93 18.27 44.16 -26.23
C ARG A 93 17.43 43.63 -27.41
N PRO A 94 17.75 44.00 -28.66
CA PRO A 94 17.05 43.47 -29.83
C PRO A 94 17.26 41.96 -29.93
N SER A 95 16.23 41.26 -30.37
CA SER A 95 16.24 39.82 -30.63
C SER A 95 17.19 39.49 -31.78
N PHE A 96 17.21 40.35 -32.81
CA PHE A 96 18.03 40.23 -34.02
C PHE A 96 18.82 41.52 -34.28
N LYS A 97 20.09 41.54 -33.85
CA LYS A 97 20.95 42.74 -33.93
C LYS A 97 21.13 43.30 -35.35
N ARG A 98 21.03 42.44 -36.37
CA ARG A 98 21.21 42.79 -37.79
C ARG A 98 19.93 43.29 -38.46
N GLY A 99 18.79 43.31 -37.76
CA GLY A 99 17.49 43.65 -38.34
C GLY A 99 16.93 42.59 -39.30
N ILE A 100 17.49 41.38 -39.27
CA ILE A 100 17.08 40.22 -40.06
C ILE A 100 17.22 38.97 -39.21
N VAL A 101 16.34 37.97 -39.38
CA VAL A 101 16.37 36.71 -38.62
C VAL A 101 17.59 35.87 -38.99
N ASP A 102 18.71 36.09 -38.30
CA ASP A 102 20.01 35.48 -38.57
C ASP A 102 20.31 34.23 -37.73
N LYS A 103 19.38 33.85 -36.86
CA LYS A 103 19.54 32.72 -35.92
C LYS A 103 18.22 32.06 -35.58
N GLN A 104 18.30 30.80 -35.18
CA GLN A 104 17.19 30.03 -34.61
C GLN A 104 17.52 29.64 -33.16
N ALA A 105 16.70 30.11 -32.22
CA ALA A 105 16.83 29.78 -30.80
C ALA A 105 16.21 28.42 -30.51
N PHE A 106 16.91 27.61 -29.72
CA PHE A 106 16.41 26.37 -29.14
C PHE A 106 16.38 26.50 -27.63
N LEU A 107 15.23 26.24 -27.02
CA LEU A 107 15.03 26.29 -25.58
C LEU A 107 14.80 24.87 -25.06
N SER A 108 15.43 24.55 -23.92
CA SER A 108 15.24 23.28 -23.25
C SER A 108 13.91 23.19 -22.52
N SER A 109 13.35 22.00 -22.47
CA SER A 109 12.44 21.59 -21.40
C SER A 109 12.97 20.32 -20.73
N ARG A 110 12.65 20.14 -19.44
CA ARG A 110 12.97 18.92 -18.70
C ARG A 110 11.85 17.91 -18.85
N PRO A 111 12.11 16.73 -19.47
CA PRO A 111 11.12 15.66 -19.53
C PRO A 111 11.07 14.82 -18.25
N LEU A 112 12.09 14.89 -17.39
CA LEU A 112 12.25 14.07 -16.19
C LEU A 112 12.71 14.92 -15.00
N ASP A 113 12.13 14.62 -13.83
CA ASP A 113 12.51 15.25 -12.55
C ASP A 113 13.66 14.51 -11.87
N ASP A 114 13.64 13.18 -11.92
CA ASP A 114 14.63 12.27 -11.35
C ASP A 114 15.48 11.65 -12.47
N VAL A 115 16.78 11.99 -12.47
CA VAL A 115 17.77 11.47 -13.43
C VAL A 115 18.79 10.54 -12.79
N ASP A 116 18.68 10.24 -11.50
CA ASP A 116 19.70 9.50 -10.72
C ASP A 116 19.88 8.05 -11.20
N LYS A 117 18.90 7.54 -11.95
CA LYS A 117 18.90 6.19 -12.53
C LYS A 117 19.57 6.13 -13.91
N TYR A 118 19.94 7.28 -14.47
CA TYR A 118 20.52 7.39 -15.79
C TYR A 118 22.00 7.75 -15.69
N VAL A 119 22.81 7.08 -16.51
CA VAL A 119 24.25 7.30 -16.60
C VAL A 119 24.68 7.29 -18.06
N VAL A 120 25.77 7.98 -18.36
CA VAL A 120 26.47 7.88 -19.65
C VAL A 120 27.57 6.84 -19.51
N GLY A 121 27.56 5.82 -20.36
CA GLY A 121 28.61 4.82 -20.44
C GLY A 121 29.54 5.08 -21.62
N VAL A 122 30.84 5.23 -21.34
CA VAL A 122 31.89 5.28 -22.37
C VAL A 122 32.61 3.94 -22.41
N TYR A 123 32.55 3.26 -23.56
CA TYR A 123 33.31 2.03 -23.79
C TYR A 123 34.64 2.37 -24.46
N VAL A 124 35.74 2.08 -23.78
CA VAL A 124 37.11 2.34 -24.27
C VAL A 124 38.06 1.29 -23.72
N ASN A 125 38.98 0.79 -24.55
CA ASN A 125 40.00 -0.19 -24.14
C ASN A 125 39.43 -1.44 -23.44
N LYS A 126 38.24 -1.91 -23.85
CA LYS A 126 37.52 -3.02 -23.20
C LYS A 126 37.09 -2.75 -21.75
N GLU A 127 36.98 -1.48 -21.38
CA GLU A 127 36.45 -1.04 -20.09
C GLU A 127 35.18 -0.19 -20.32
N ILE A 128 34.24 -0.24 -19.37
CA ILE A 128 33.07 0.64 -19.35
C ILE A 128 33.26 1.68 -18.24
N HIS A 129 33.17 2.95 -18.60
CA HIS A 129 33.24 4.07 -17.66
C HIS A 129 31.87 4.76 -17.59
N LEU A 130 31.21 4.66 -16.43
CA LEU A 130 29.90 5.25 -16.17
C LEU A 130 30.07 6.63 -15.55
N SER A 131 29.31 7.61 -16.03
CA SER A 131 29.25 8.96 -15.46
C SER A 131 27.79 9.33 -15.16
N PRO A 132 27.45 9.72 -13.92
CA PRO A 132 26.11 10.21 -13.59
C PRO A 132 25.77 11.49 -14.34
N LEU A 133 24.48 11.69 -14.55
CA LEU A 133 23.94 12.86 -15.24
C LEU A 133 23.41 13.89 -14.25
N THR A 134 23.68 15.15 -14.53
CA THR A 134 23.07 16.29 -13.83
C THR A 134 21.65 16.52 -14.32
N SER A 135 21.42 16.40 -15.63
CA SER A 135 20.11 16.57 -16.24
C SER A 135 20.01 15.97 -17.63
N ILE A 136 18.78 15.67 -18.04
CA ILE A 136 18.42 15.33 -19.42
C ILE A 136 17.45 16.40 -19.89
N VAL A 137 17.75 17.08 -21.00
CA VAL A 137 16.95 18.18 -21.51
C VAL A 137 16.58 17.98 -22.98
N GLN A 138 15.37 18.37 -23.34
CA GLN A 138 14.88 18.36 -24.71
C GLN A 138 14.87 19.77 -25.27
N LEU A 139 15.71 20.03 -26.26
CA LEU A 139 15.76 21.30 -26.96
C LEU A 139 14.76 21.33 -28.11
N ARG A 140 13.91 22.35 -28.11
CA ARG A 140 12.91 22.60 -29.16
C ARG A 140 13.08 24.01 -29.73
N PRO A 141 12.76 24.23 -31.02
CA PRO A 141 12.75 25.57 -31.58
C PRO A 141 11.86 26.50 -30.76
N SER A 142 12.39 27.64 -30.36
CA SER A 142 11.66 28.71 -29.68
C SER A 142 11.24 29.75 -30.71
N PHE A 143 9.99 30.17 -30.63
CA PHE A 143 9.42 31.22 -31.47
C PHE A 143 9.04 32.46 -30.65
N SER A 144 9.78 32.72 -29.57
CA SER A 144 9.53 33.83 -28.63
C SER A 144 9.52 35.23 -29.27
N TYR A 145 10.05 35.37 -30.48
CA TYR A 145 9.97 36.61 -31.25
C TYR A 145 8.53 36.93 -31.72
N PHE A 146 7.67 35.93 -31.93
CA PHE A 146 6.23 36.16 -32.15
C PHE A 146 5.53 36.63 -30.87
N ASP A 147 5.91 36.09 -29.71
CA ASP A 147 5.36 36.57 -28.43
C ASP A 147 5.75 38.04 -28.17
N LYS A 148 6.95 38.45 -28.61
CA LYS A 148 7.40 39.84 -28.55
C LYS A 148 6.59 40.73 -29.50
N GLU A 149 6.36 40.29 -30.73
CA GLU A 149 5.48 40.97 -31.69
C GLU A 149 4.09 41.20 -31.10
N ASP A 150 3.45 40.16 -30.56
CA ASP A 150 2.12 40.24 -29.93
C ASP A 150 2.09 41.21 -28.75
N LYS A 151 3.12 41.19 -27.90
CA LYS A 151 3.25 42.12 -26.78
C LYS A 151 3.39 43.56 -27.26
N ARG A 152 4.18 43.79 -28.30
CA ARG A 152 4.35 45.13 -28.88
C ARG A 152 3.07 45.63 -29.53
N ASN A 153 2.43 44.81 -30.38
CA ASN A 153 1.17 45.18 -31.02
C ASN A 153 0.08 45.54 -29.99
N LYS A 154 0.02 44.81 -28.87
CA LYS A 154 -0.88 45.14 -27.75
C LYS A 154 -0.49 46.44 -27.04
N ALA A 155 0.79 46.73 -26.89
CA ALA A 155 1.26 47.98 -26.29
C ALA A 155 0.98 49.19 -27.21
N GLU A 156 1.20 49.04 -28.52
CA GLU A 156 0.89 50.06 -29.52
C GLU A 156 -0.62 50.33 -29.61
N GLN A 157 -1.46 49.28 -29.60
CA GLN A 157 -2.92 49.45 -29.57
C GLN A 157 -3.41 50.13 -28.29
N LYS A 158 -2.80 49.83 -27.14
CA LYS A 158 -3.12 50.52 -25.88
C LYS A 158 -2.73 51.99 -25.92
N ALA A 159 -1.55 52.32 -26.43
CA ALA A 159 -1.10 53.69 -26.56
C ALA A 159 -2.02 54.50 -27.49
N LEU A 160 -2.48 53.91 -28.60
CA LEU A 160 -3.42 54.54 -29.52
C LEU A 160 -4.81 54.76 -28.89
N ASN A 161 -5.30 53.80 -28.10
CA ASN A 161 -6.60 53.94 -27.43
C ASN A 161 -6.54 54.88 -26.21
N GLU A 162 -5.41 54.96 -25.50
CA GLU A 162 -5.21 55.90 -24.37
C GLU A 162 -5.10 57.37 -24.86
N GLU A 163 -4.75 57.61 -26.12
CA GLU A 163 -4.80 58.95 -26.74
C GLU A 163 -6.21 59.35 -27.22
N ASP A 164 -7.15 58.40 -27.37
CA ASP A 164 -8.53 58.62 -27.84
C ASP A 164 -9.60 58.57 -26.70
N GLU A 165 -9.24 58.15 -25.48
CA GLU A 165 -10.14 58.16 -24.32
C GLU A 165 -9.97 59.43 -23.45
N ASP A 166 -10.54 60.55 -23.93
CA ASP A 166 -10.95 61.63 -23.02
C ASP A 166 -12.07 61.11 -22.10
N GLU A 167 -11.72 60.89 -20.83
CA GLU A 167 -12.58 60.74 -19.64
C GLU A 167 -13.92 59.97 -19.80
N GLU A 168 -13.87 58.63 -19.87
CA GLU A 168 -15.00 57.81 -19.41
C GLU A 168 -14.68 57.10 -18.09
N LEU A 169 -15.26 57.64 -17.01
CA LEU A 169 -15.25 57.12 -15.64
C LEU A 169 -15.58 55.62 -15.58
N GLN A 170 -14.56 54.79 -15.34
CA GLN A 170 -14.73 53.36 -15.09
C GLN A 170 -15.54 53.11 -13.81
N GLN A 171 -16.76 52.57 -13.97
CA GLN A 171 -17.52 51.99 -12.86
C GLN A 171 -16.85 50.70 -12.36
N VAL A 172 -16.36 50.76 -11.13
CA VAL A 172 -15.81 49.62 -10.38
C VAL A 172 -16.94 48.63 -10.06
N THR A 173 -17.09 47.58 -10.88
CA THR A 173 -17.92 46.42 -10.54
C THR A 173 -17.06 45.34 -9.89
N VAL A 174 -17.21 45.20 -8.57
CA VAL A 174 -16.53 44.19 -7.76
C VAL A 174 -17.09 42.80 -8.11
N LYS A 175 -16.46 42.09 -9.06
CA LYS A 175 -16.80 40.69 -9.35
C LYS A 175 -16.27 39.80 -8.23
N PHE A 176 -17.16 39.37 -7.34
CA PHE A 176 -16.88 38.34 -6.35
C PHE A 176 -16.39 37.05 -7.04
N ALA A 177 -15.16 36.66 -6.74
CA ALA A 177 -14.54 35.44 -7.23
C ALA A 177 -15.32 34.22 -6.71
N ARG A 178 -16.08 33.56 -7.60
CA ARG A 178 -16.65 32.24 -7.30
C ARG A 178 -15.54 31.19 -7.24
N SER A 179 -15.58 30.44 -6.16
CA SER A 179 -14.63 29.42 -5.73
C SER A 179 -14.55 28.22 -6.68
N ASN A 180 -13.56 28.24 -7.58
CA ASN A 180 -13.00 27.03 -8.19
C ASN A 180 -11.66 26.70 -7.51
N ALA A 181 -11.72 26.35 -6.21
CA ALA A 181 -10.54 26.19 -5.34
C ALA A 181 -9.53 25.12 -5.81
N LYS A 182 -9.96 24.14 -6.62
CA LYS A 182 -9.09 23.09 -7.14
C LYS A 182 -8.23 23.57 -8.33
N LYS A 183 -8.84 24.29 -9.29
CA LYS A 183 -8.11 24.88 -10.44
C LYS A 183 -7.24 26.09 -10.03
N PHE A 184 -7.61 26.79 -8.96
CA PHE A 184 -6.86 27.96 -8.48
C PHE A 184 -5.54 27.57 -7.79
N LYS A 185 -5.52 26.46 -7.03
CA LYS A 185 -4.29 25.93 -6.41
C LYS A 185 -3.27 25.41 -7.44
N GLU A 186 -3.73 24.75 -8.50
CA GLU A 186 -2.85 24.27 -9.59
C GLU A 186 -2.23 25.43 -10.38
N ARG A 187 -3.02 26.47 -10.70
CA ARG A 187 -2.50 27.70 -11.35
C ARG A 187 -1.49 28.44 -10.48
N GLN A 188 -1.75 28.55 -9.18
CA GLN A 188 -0.82 29.20 -8.24
C GLN A 188 0.54 28.46 -8.16
N GLY A 189 0.54 27.12 -8.26
CA GLY A 189 1.76 26.33 -8.34
C GLY A 189 2.55 26.59 -9.62
N PHE A 190 1.87 26.61 -10.77
CA PHE A 190 2.47 26.93 -12.07
C PHE A 190 3.02 28.36 -12.12
N ASP A 191 2.25 29.34 -11.65
CA ASP A 191 2.65 30.75 -11.60
C ASP A 191 3.87 30.96 -10.68
N ASN A 192 3.93 30.25 -9.56
CA ASN A 192 5.09 30.29 -8.66
C ASN A 192 6.32 29.62 -9.28
N LEU A 193 6.16 28.52 -10.02
CA LEU A 193 7.25 27.86 -10.73
C LEU A 193 7.80 28.75 -11.85
N MET A 194 6.92 29.39 -12.64
CA MET A 194 7.34 30.32 -13.67
C MET A 194 8.04 31.55 -13.09
N LYS A 195 7.53 32.12 -12.00
CA LYS A 195 8.20 33.23 -11.31
C LYS A 195 9.61 32.84 -10.85
N LYS A 196 9.79 31.66 -10.24
CA LYS A 196 11.12 31.18 -9.84
C LYS A 196 12.06 30.94 -11.02
N SER A 197 11.54 30.50 -12.17
CA SER A 197 12.35 30.39 -13.39
C SER A 197 12.72 31.78 -13.93
N ASP A 198 11.78 32.71 -13.96
CA ASP A 198 12.00 34.09 -14.44
C ASP A 198 12.94 34.90 -13.52
N GLU A 199 12.98 34.59 -12.22
CA GLU A 199 13.89 35.18 -11.23
C GLU A 199 15.36 34.76 -11.42
N GLU A 200 15.63 33.57 -11.98
CA GLU A 200 17.00 33.12 -12.24
C GLU A 200 17.57 33.77 -13.52
N PRO A 201 18.65 34.56 -13.43
CA PRO A 201 19.25 35.19 -14.60
C PRO A 201 19.94 34.15 -15.48
N TRP A 202 19.88 34.36 -16.79
CA TRP A 202 20.65 33.56 -17.76
C TRP A 202 22.15 33.80 -17.59
N CYS A 203 22.92 32.73 -17.41
CA CYS A 203 24.38 32.77 -17.46
C CYS A 203 24.85 32.54 -18.90
N GLU A 204 25.54 33.53 -19.48
CA GLU A 204 26.16 33.37 -20.80
C GLU A 204 27.35 32.39 -20.72
N THR A 205 27.48 31.54 -21.74
CA THR A 205 28.50 30.48 -21.80
C THR A 205 29.18 30.44 -23.16
N TYR A 206 30.40 29.90 -23.18
CA TYR A 206 31.14 29.69 -24.42
C TYR A 206 30.85 28.31 -25.00
N TRP A 207 30.43 28.28 -26.26
CA TRP A 207 30.29 27.03 -26.99
C TRP A 207 31.63 26.58 -27.55
N HIS A 208 32.08 25.41 -27.13
CA HIS A 208 33.28 24.77 -27.66
C HIS A 208 32.86 23.67 -28.64
N SER A 209 33.47 23.66 -29.83
CA SER A 209 33.18 22.63 -30.84
C SER A 209 33.66 21.26 -30.38
N ARG A 210 33.03 20.20 -30.90
CA ARG A 210 33.35 18.80 -30.55
C ARG A 210 34.82 18.43 -30.69
N SER A 211 35.50 19.02 -31.69
CA SER A 211 36.91 18.80 -32.01
C SER A 211 37.87 19.80 -31.37
N SER A 212 37.37 20.68 -30.50
CA SER A 212 38.22 21.63 -29.79
C SER A 212 39.02 20.95 -28.69
N SER A 213 40.22 21.46 -28.39
CA SER A 213 41.07 20.96 -27.31
C SER A 213 40.39 21.03 -25.94
N THR A 214 39.58 22.06 -25.69
CA THR A 214 38.77 22.20 -24.48
C THR A 214 37.77 21.05 -24.33
N SER A 215 37.03 20.73 -25.40
CA SER A 215 36.06 19.63 -25.39
C SER A 215 36.72 18.27 -25.23
N GLU A 216 37.91 18.06 -25.81
CA GLU A 216 38.68 16.83 -25.60
C GLU A 216 39.15 16.68 -24.15
N LEU A 217 39.60 17.77 -23.52
CA LEU A 217 40.03 17.76 -22.12
C LEU A 217 38.85 17.43 -21.18
N GLU A 218 37.69 18.06 -21.39
CA GLU A 218 36.47 17.75 -20.64
C GLU A 218 36.01 16.31 -20.87
N ARG A 219 36.08 15.81 -22.11
CA ARG A 219 35.70 14.42 -22.43
C ARG A 219 36.56 13.40 -21.68
N ARG A 220 37.83 13.70 -21.38
CA ARG A 220 38.70 12.79 -20.60
C ARG A 220 38.18 12.56 -19.18
N LYS A 221 37.43 13.51 -18.60
CA LYS A 221 36.82 13.37 -17.27
C LYS A 221 35.70 12.32 -17.20
N LEU A 222 35.17 11.88 -18.36
CA LEU A 222 34.24 10.75 -18.41
C LEU A 222 34.92 9.41 -18.11
N ILE A 223 36.25 9.34 -18.22
CA ILE A 223 37.06 8.16 -17.93
C ILE A 223 37.46 8.22 -16.46
N ALA A 224 37.08 7.21 -15.69
CA ALA A 224 37.40 7.14 -14.27
C ALA A 224 38.90 6.97 -14.06
N THR A 225 39.47 7.83 -13.20
CA THR A 225 40.88 7.73 -12.78
C THR A 225 41.05 6.83 -11.55
N ASN A 226 40.02 6.74 -10.70
CA ASN A 226 40.01 5.90 -9.52
C ASN A 226 39.60 4.46 -9.86
N ARG A 227 40.52 3.50 -9.64
CA ARG A 227 40.32 2.07 -9.91
C ARG A 227 40.10 1.24 -8.64
N GLN A 228 39.85 1.87 -7.49
CA GLN A 228 39.61 1.16 -6.24
C GLN A 228 38.25 0.44 -6.25
N THR A 229 38.23 -0.80 -5.78
CA THR A 229 37.00 -1.57 -5.60
C THR A 229 36.11 -0.93 -4.54
N SER A 230 34.84 -0.70 -4.88
CA SER A 230 33.87 -0.13 -3.96
C SER A 230 33.27 -1.20 -3.05
N MET A 231 33.29 -0.97 -1.73
CA MET A 231 32.54 -1.78 -0.76
C MET A 231 31.04 -1.41 -0.69
N ALA A 232 30.58 -0.43 -1.48
CA ALA A 232 29.19 0.05 -1.42
C ALA A 232 28.14 -0.99 -1.89
N PHE A 233 28.58 -2.05 -2.57
CA PHE A 233 27.73 -3.13 -3.09
C PHE A 233 27.75 -4.40 -2.23
N ALA A 234 28.02 -4.28 -0.93
CA ALA A 234 28.12 -5.42 -0.01
C ALA A 234 26.77 -6.00 0.46
N LEU A 235 25.64 -5.60 -0.13
CA LEU A 235 24.33 -6.12 0.23
C LEU A 235 24.15 -7.55 -0.26
N ASP A 236 23.71 -8.44 0.62
CA ASP A 236 23.25 -9.77 0.19
C ASP A 236 21.93 -9.69 -0.60
N SER A 237 21.59 -10.78 -1.29
CA SER A 237 20.43 -10.85 -2.17
C SER A 237 19.09 -10.60 -1.45
N GLN A 238 18.95 -11.05 -0.21
CA GLN A 238 17.73 -10.88 0.58
C GLN A 238 17.61 -9.45 1.12
N ALA A 239 18.71 -8.88 1.60
CA ALA A 239 18.79 -7.51 2.04
C ALA A 239 18.50 -6.53 0.88
N TYR A 240 19.06 -6.81 -0.30
CA TYR A 240 18.80 -6.04 -1.51
C TYR A 240 17.32 -6.07 -1.91
N LEU A 241 16.71 -7.27 -1.96
CA LEU A 241 15.29 -7.43 -2.29
C LEU A 241 14.37 -6.71 -1.28
N THR A 242 14.70 -6.82 0.02
CA THR A 242 13.95 -6.14 1.08
C THR A 242 14.00 -4.62 0.95
N LYS A 243 15.13 -4.07 0.48
CA LYS A 243 15.30 -2.63 0.23
C LYS A 243 14.55 -2.18 -1.02
N LEU A 244 14.52 -2.99 -2.08
CA LEU A 244 13.73 -2.72 -3.29
C LEU A 244 12.21 -2.80 -3.03
N ILE A 245 11.77 -3.66 -2.11
CA ILE A 245 10.35 -3.90 -1.81
C ILE A 245 10.10 -3.74 -0.31
N PRO A 246 9.89 -2.51 0.19
CA PRO A 246 9.65 -2.26 1.61
C PRO A 246 8.33 -2.91 2.08
N THR A 247 8.43 -4.03 2.80
CA THR A 247 7.27 -4.79 3.29
C THR A 247 6.41 -4.04 4.32
N LYS A 248 6.99 -3.11 5.09
CA LYS A 248 6.29 -2.39 6.16
C LYS A 248 5.17 -1.46 5.68
N VAL A 249 5.28 -0.93 4.45
CA VAL A 249 4.32 0.05 3.91
C VAL A 249 3.03 -0.63 3.42
N ARG A 250 3.13 -1.86 2.90
CA ARG A 250 2.01 -2.55 2.26
C ARG A 250 1.03 -3.21 3.25
N ASN A 251 1.52 -3.56 4.45
CA ASN A 251 0.75 -4.33 5.43
C ASN A 251 -0.23 -3.50 6.27
N GLN A 252 -0.12 -2.16 6.27
CA GLN A 252 -0.99 -1.29 7.09
C GLN A 252 -2.46 -1.27 6.60
N GLY A 253 -2.72 -1.68 5.35
CA GLY A 253 -4.08 -1.73 4.78
C GLY A 253 -4.70 -3.13 4.66
N MET A 254 -3.93 -4.20 4.85
CA MET A 254 -4.42 -5.58 4.63
C MET A 254 -5.36 -6.06 5.75
N ASP A 255 -5.16 -5.57 6.98
CA ASP A 255 -5.98 -5.95 8.14
C ASP A 255 -7.44 -5.47 8.03
N ALA A 256 -7.71 -4.44 7.23
CA ALA A 256 -9.06 -3.93 6.98
C ALA A 256 -9.85 -4.75 5.94
N VAL A 257 -9.16 -5.56 5.13
CA VAL A 257 -9.75 -6.31 4.00
C VAL A 257 -9.95 -7.80 4.34
N LEU A 258 -9.18 -8.34 5.28
CA LEU A 258 -9.30 -9.74 5.67
C LEU A 258 -10.57 -9.99 6.50
N PRO A 259 -11.29 -11.11 6.28
CA PRO A 259 -12.37 -11.53 7.17
C PRO A 259 -11.90 -11.57 8.63
N ALA A 260 -12.79 -11.26 9.58
CA ALA A 260 -12.44 -11.17 11.01
C ALA A 260 -11.78 -12.44 11.61
N ARG A 261 -11.87 -13.59 10.94
CA ARG A 261 -11.26 -14.87 11.32
C ARG A 261 -9.96 -15.20 10.59
N ALA A 262 -9.58 -14.44 9.57
CA ALA A 262 -8.37 -14.69 8.77
C ALA A 262 -7.20 -13.84 9.30
N PHE A 263 -6.10 -14.50 9.65
CA PHE A 263 -4.88 -13.82 10.12
C PHE A 263 -3.78 -13.96 9.07
N SER A 264 -3.16 -12.84 8.69
CA SER A 264 -1.98 -12.88 7.82
C SER A 264 -0.77 -13.44 8.58
N LYS A 265 0.11 -14.19 7.91
CA LYS A 265 1.36 -14.69 8.51
C LYS A 265 2.20 -13.55 9.10
N VAL A 266 2.18 -12.38 8.48
CA VAL A 266 2.89 -11.18 8.95
C VAL A 266 2.32 -10.69 10.28
N ARG A 267 0.99 -10.58 10.38
CA ARG A 267 0.32 -10.19 11.62
C ARG A 267 0.60 -11.18 12.75
N LEU A 268 0.54 -12.48 12.45
CA LEU A 268 0.89 -13.52 13.41
C LEU A 268 2.32 -13.32 13.93
N LYS A 269 3.31 -13.11 13.05
CA LYS A 269 4.71 -12.84 13.44
C LYS A 269 4.90 -11.58 14.29
N SER A 270 4.02 -10.59 14.16
CA SER A 270 4.09 -9.35 14.95
C SER A 270 3.54 -9.49 16.39
N MET A 271 2.72 -10.52 16.64
CA MET A 271 2.10 -10.76 17.95
C MET A 271 3.08 -11.45 18.92
N PRO A 272 2.93 -11.28 20.25
CA PRO A 272 3.62 -12.11 21.24
C PRO A 272 3.25 -13.60 21.10
N LEU A 273 4.15 -14.50 21.46
CA LEU A 273 3.97 -15.97 21.34
C LEU A 273 2.65 -16.47 21.97
N LEU A 274 2.25 -15.90 23.10
CA LEU A 274 0.99 -16.25 23.78
C LEU A 274 -0.23 -16.00 22.88
N GLU A 275 -0.27 -14.83 22.24
CA GLU A 275 -1.36 -14.43 21.35
C GLU A 275 -1.32 -15.20 20.02
N GLN A 276 -0.13 -15.50 19.51
CA GLN A 276 0.04 -16.39 18.35
C GLN A 276 -0.60 -17.75 18.59
N LEU A 277 -0.34 -18.35 19.75
CA LEU A 277 -0.90 -19.65 20.13
C LEU A 277 -2.43 -19.61 20.32
N LYS A 278 -2.98 -18.54 20.92
CA LYS A 278 -4.44 -18.36 21.02
C LYS A 278 -5.09 -18.34 19.65
N VAL A 279 -4.53 -17.58 18.70
CA VAL A 279 -5.04 -17.49 17.33
C VAL A 279 -5.01 -18.86 16.64
N ILE A 280 -3.87 -19.56 16.70
CA ILE A 280 -3.70 -20.87 16.06
C ILE A 280 -4.67 -21.91 16.64
N LEU A 281 -4.74 -22.03 17.97
CA LEU A 281 -5.64 -23.01 18.62
C LEU A 281 -7.11 -22.69 18.40
N LYS A 282 -7.49 -21.41 18.36
CA LYS A 282 -8.86 -20.99 18.09
C LYS A 282 -9.31 -21.36 16.68
N ASP A 283 -8.43 -21.23 15.69
CA ASP A 283 -8.72 -21.55 14.29
C ASP A 283 -8.69 -23.08 14.05
N ALA A 284 -7.65 -23.76 14.53
CA ALA A 284 -7.48 -25.19 14.33
C ALA A 284 -8.39 -26.08 15.21
N ARG A 285 -8.87 -25.55 16.34
CA ARG A 285 -9.71 -26.22 17.36
C ARG A 285 -9.03 -27.34 18.15
N MET A 286 -8.21 -28.17 17.51
CA MET A 286 -7.44 -29.25 18.13
C MET A 286 -6.20 -29.57 17.30
N LEU A 287 -5.02 -29.66 17.93
CA LEU A 287 -3.75 -29.96 17.28
C LEU A 287 -2.88 -30.87 18.14
N SER A 288 -2.06 -31.71 17.49
CA SER A 288 -0.93 -32.37 18.15
C SER A 288 0.20 -31.38 18.43
N PHE A 289 1.06 -31.68 19.39
CA PHE A 289 2.21 -30.81 19.68
C PHE A 289 3.17 -30.69 18.49
N ASP A 290 3.37 -31.78 17.74
CA ASP A 290 4.25 -31.79 16.56
C ASP A 290 3.72 -30.92 15.43
N GLU A 291 2.40 -30.89 15.21
CA GLU A 291 1.78 -29.95 14.25
C GLU A 291 1.97 -28.50 14.67
N ILE A 292 1.80 -28.18 15.96
CA ILE A 292 2.05 -26.82 16.47
C ILE A 292 3.53 -26.47 16.25
N MET A 293 4.47 -27.36 16.60
CA MET A 293 5.90 -27.13 16.42
C MET A 293 6.23 -26.85 14.95
N LYS A 294 5.69 -27.65 14.03
CA LYS A 294 5.88 -27.49 12.59
C LYS A 294 5.34 -26.16 12.06
N ILE A 295 4.13 -25.76 12.47
CA ILE A 295 3.55 -24.46 12.10
C ILE A 295 4.51 -23.31 12.49
N PHE A 296 5.08 -23.36 13.69
CA PHE A 296 6.00 -22.32 14.14
C PHE A 296 7.33 -22.35 13.39
N GLN A 297 7.96 -23.51 13.25
CA GLN A 297 9.25 -23.66 12.58
C GLN A 297 9.18 -23.24 11.10
N ASP A 298 8.13 -23.64 10.40
CA ASP A 298 7.98 -23.38 8.96
C ASP A 298 7.53 -21.94 8.68
N SER A 299 6.65 -21.39 9.53
CA SER A 299 5.88 -20.18 9.16
C SER A 299 6.05 -18.98 10.08
N ILE A 300 6.57 -19.13 11.31
CA ILE A 300 6.54 -18.06 12.32
C ILE A 300 7.94 -17.74 12.83
N ASP A 301 8.56 -18.69 13.54
CA ASP A 301 9.87 -18.57 14.18
C ASP A 301 10.64 -19.90 14.08
N SER A 302 11.55 -19.97 13.10
CA SER A 302 12.43 -21.14 12.87
C SER A 302 13.33 -21.51 14.05
N LYS A 303 13.55 -20.59 15.00
CA LYS A 303 14.46 -20.79 16.14
C LYS A 303 13.73 -21.11 17.45
N ILE A 304 12.40 -21.31 17.41
CA ILE A 304 11.65 -21.59 18.62
C ILE A 304 12.05 -22.95 19.22
N SER A 305 12.31 -22.98 20.52
CA SER A 305 12.58 -24.22 21.26
C SER A 305 11.29 -24.90 21.68
N SER A 306 11.27 -26.24 21.69
CA SER A 306 10.14 -27.03 22.18
C SER A 306 9.73 -26.67 23.61
N GLU A 307 10.68 -26.45 24.51
CA GLU A 307 10.41 -26.12 25.92
C GLU A 307 9.65 -24.79 26.08
N LYS A 308 10.12 -23.74 25.40
CA LYS A 308 9.45 -22.42 25.41
C LYS A 308 8.03 -22.53 24.86
N LEU A 309 7.86 -23.23 23.74
CA LEU A 309 6.55 -23.41 23.11
C LEU A 309 5.60 -24.17 24.04
N LEU A 310 6.04 -25.29 24.62
CA LEU A 310 5.27 -26.12 25.54
C LEU A 310 4.88 -25.37 26.83
N ARG A 311 5.78 -24.53 27.37
CA ARG A 311 5.50 -23.70 28.57
C ARG A 311 4.43 -22.64 28.31
N THR A 312 4.46 -22.02 27.13
CA THR A 312 3.45 -21.01 26.76
C THR A 312 2.13 -21.65 26.34
N LEU A 313 2.19 -22.82 25.69
CA LEU A 313 1.01 -23.57 25.27
C LEU A 313 0.11 -23.96 26.45
N GLN A 314 0.69 -24.37 27.58
CA GLN A 314 -0.03 -24.66 28.84
C GLN A 314 -0.83 -23.46 29.39
N GLN A 315 -0.52 -22.22 28.99
CA GLN A 315 -1.23 -21.03 29.48
C GLN A 315 -2.49 -20.73 28.67
N VAL A 316 -2.66 -21.32 27.48
CA VAL A 316 -3.75 -20.99 26.55
C VAL A 316 -4.47 -22.21 26.00
N GLY A 317 -3.92 -23.40 26.23
CA GLY A 317 -4.47 -24.68 25.80
C GLY A 317 -4.68 -25.65 26.95
N ILE A 318 -5.60 -26.60 26.73
CA ILE A 318 -5.90 -27.72 27.61
C ILE A 318 -5.42 -28.98 26.90
N LEU A 319 -4.70 -29.83 27.64
CA LEU A 319 -4.24 -31.12 27.14
C LEU A 319 -5.38 -32.15 27.26
N ILE A 320 -5.74 -32.80 26.16
CA ILE A 320 -6.73 -33.87 26.14
C ILE A 320 -6.28 -34.98 25.20
N ARG A 321 -6.06 -36.17 25.79
CA ARG A 321 -5.60 -37.38 25.06
C ARG A 321 -4.37 -37.13 24.17
N GLY A 322 -3.33 -36.52 24.75
CA GLY A 322 -2.10 -36.16 24.03
C GLY A 322 -2.19 -34.96 23.08
N ASN A 323 -3.39 -34.40 22.84
CA ASN A 323 -3.61 -33.28 21.91
C ASN A 323 -3.99 -32.00 22.65
N TRP A 324 -3.82 -30.85 22.01
CA TRP A 324 -4.09 -29.54 22.58
C TRP A 324 -5.33 -28.89 21.98
N VAL A 325 -6.22 -28.44 22.85
CA VAL A 325 -7.41 -27.65 22.50
C VAL A 325 -7.31 -26.27 23.15
N PRO A 326 -7.93 -25.21 22.60
CA PRO A 326 -7.91 -23.90 23.26
C PRO A 326 -8.62 -23.98 24.62
N GLN A 327 -8.17 -23.18 25.59
CA GLN A 327 -8.91 -22.95 26.83
C GLN A 327 -10.30 -22.36 26.53
N SER A 328 -11.27 -22.68 27.39
CA SER A 328 -12.66 -22.26 27.17
C SER A 328 -12.83 -20.75 27.20
N GLU A 329 -12.08 -20.02 28.05
CA GLU A 329 -12.10 -18.56 28.11
C GLU A 329 -11.51 -17.88 26.86
N VAL A 330 -10.68 -18.58 26.07
CA VAL A 330 -10.15 -18.08 24.79
C VAL A 330 -11.24 -18.09 23.70
N LEU A 331 -12.14 -19.08 23.75
CA LEU A 331 -13.28 -19.15 22.84
C LEU A 331 -14.45 -18.28 23.29
N TYR A 332 -14.67 -18.22 24.60
CA TYR A 332 -15.77 -17.51 25.26
C TYR A 332 -15.22 -16.51 26.28
N PRO A 333 -14.72 -15.34 25.83
CA PRO A 333 -14.23 -14.30 26.73
C PRO A 333 -15.32 -13.82 27.70
N SER A 334 -14.90 -13.34 28.88
CA SER A 334 -15.80 -12.74 29.87
C SER A 334 -16.67 -11.64 29.25
N ASP A 335 -17.88 -11.47 29.79
CA ASP A 335 -18.86 -10.47 29.35
C ASP A 335 -19.37 -10.63 27.90
N THR A 336 -19.13 -11.79 27.27
CA THR A 336 -19.72 -12.13 25.96
C THR A 336 -20.96 -13.02 26.07
N PHE A 337 -21.75 -13.04 25.00
CA PHE A 337 -22.98 -13.83 24.88
C PHE A 337 -22.92 -14.73 23.64
N SER A 338 -23.55 -15.91 23.70
CA SER A 338 -23.69 -16.77 22.52
C SER A 338 -24.49 -16.08 21.42
N ASN A 339 -24.17 -16.41 20.16
CA ASN A 339 -24.79 -15.74 19.01
C ASN A 339 -26.25 -16.14 18.78
N ALA A 340 -26.63 -17.37 19.14
CA ALA A 340 -27.95 -17.90 18.84
C ALA A 340 -28.99 -17.50 19.88
N ASN A 341 -28.75 -17.83 21.16
CA ASN A 341 -29.72 -17.63 22.24
C ASN A 341 -29.26 -16.66 23.34
N GLY A 342 -28.13 -15.97 23.16
CA GLY A 342 -27.66 -14.98 24.14
C GLY A 342 -27.23 -15.58 25.48
N VAL A 343 -26.69 -16.80 25.47
CA VAL A 343 -26.21 -17.48 26.68
C VAL A 343 -24.93 -16.81 27.18
N LYS A 344 -24.86 -16.52 28.48
CA LYS A 344 -23.67 -15.90 29.08
C LYS A 344 -22.42 -16.76 28.93
N SER A 345 -21.28 -16.11 28.68
CA SER A 345 -19.97 -16.74 28.54
C SER A 345 -19.62 -17.68 29.70
N GLU A 346 -19.94 -17.35 30.95
CA GLU A 346 -19.60 -18.22 32.09
C GLU A 346 -20.27 -19.60 31.98
N LEU A 347 -21.51 -19.65 31.48
CA LEU A 347 -22.23 -20.91 31.27
C LEU A 347 -21.66 -21.67 30.06
N MET A 348 -21.28 -20.98 28.99
CA MET A 348 -20.63 -21.58 27.82
C MET A 348 -19.28 -22.20 28.19
N VAL A 349 -18.47 -21.49 28.99
CA VAL A 349 -17.18 -21.97 29.52
C VAL A 349 -17.39 -23.22 30.35
N ARG A 350 -18.27 -23.17 31.36
CA ARG A 350 -18.56 -24.31 32.24
C ARG A 350 -19.06 -25.53 31.47
N ALA A 351 -19.95 -25.33 30.51
CA ALA A 351 -20.48 -26.39 29.67
C ALA A 351 -19.41 -27.01 28.77
N ARG A 352 -18.52 -26.19 28.20
CA ARG A 352 -17.40 -26.70 27.40
C ARG A 352 -16.39 -27.48 28.24
N ASP A 353 -16.04 -27.00 29.42
CA ASP A 353 -15.12 -27.72 30.31
C ASP A 353 -15.72 -29.06 30.76
N TYR A 354 -17.03 -29.10 30.99
CA TYR A 354 -17.77 -30.34 31.21
C TYR A 354 -17.64 -31.31 30.02
N VAL A 355 -17.81 -30.83 28.78
CA VAL A 355 -17.62 -31.66 27.57
C VAL A 355 -16.18 -32.19 27.46
N LEU A 356 -15.18 -31.35 27.72
CA LEU A 356 -13.77 -31.76 27.72
C LEU A 356 -13.49 -32.81 28.79
N PHE A 357 -14.02 -32.63 30.00
CA PHE A 357 -13.93 -33.62 31.07
C PHE A 357 -14.58 -34.95 30.66
N ARG A 358 -15.77 -34.93 30.07
CA ARG A 358 -16.42 -36.15 29.60
C ARG A 358 -15.61 -36.87 28.51
N PHE A 359 -14.96 -36.15 27.61
CA PHE A 359 -14.04 -36.74 26.63
C PHE A 359 -12.75 -37.30 27.26
N SER A 360 -12.32 -36.82 28.43
CA SER A 360 -11.20 -37.43 29.17
C SER A 360 -11.57 -38.82 29.71
N ARG A 361 -12.87 -39.08 29.97
CA ARG A 361 -13.39 -40.35 30.50
C ARG A 361 -13.99 -41.27 29.44
N ALA A 362 -14.53 -40.73 28.35
CA ALA A 362 -15.26 -41.48 27.32
C ALA A 362 -14.79 -41.14 25.91
N ASN A 363 -14.81 -42.12 25.01
CA ASN A 363 -14.35 -41.96 23.61
C ASN A 363 -15.35 -41.18 22.75
N SER A 364 -16.64 -41.24 23.11
CA SER A 364 -17.71 -40.65 22.32
C SER A 364 -18.81 -40.11 23.23
N LEU A 365 -19.42 -39.00 22.84
CA LEU A 365 -20.50 -38.34 23.60
C LEU A 365 -21.78 -38.22 22.77
N TYR A 366 -22.92 -38.11 23.45
CA TYR A 366 -24.23 -37.88 22.83
C TYR A 366 -24.72 -36.47 23.13
N ARG A 367 -25.12 -35.74 22.08
CA ARG A 367 -25.59 -34.36 22.20
C ARG A 367 -26.75 -34.18 23.18
N GLN A 368 -27.70 -35.12 23.20
CA GLN A 368 -28.85 -35.11 24.11
C GLN A 368 -28.42 -35.13 25.59
N GLN A 369 -27.38 -35.90 25.92
CA GLN A 369 -26.84 -35.97 27.28
C GLN A 369 -26.15 -34.66 27.68
N ILE A 370 -25.44 -34.02 26.72
CA ILE A 370 -24.81 -32.72 26.96
C ILE A 370 -25.88 -31.65 27.22
N ILE A 371 -26.91 -31.56 26.37
CA ILE A 371 -28.04 -30.63 26.57
C ILE A 371 -28.67 -30.83 27.95
N PHE A 372 -28.91 -32.09 28.33
CA PHE A 372 -29.48 -32.42 29.63
C PHE A 372 -28.58 -31.98 30.79
N ALA A 373 -27.27 -32.28 30.73
CA ALA A 373 -26.36 -31.98 31.83
C ALA A 373 -26.02 -30.48 31.95
N THR A 374 -25.88 -29.78 30.83
CA THR A 374 -25.47 -28.37 30.82
C THR A 374 -26.65 -27.39 30.80
N GLN A 375 -27.87 -27.88 30.59
CA GLN A 375 -29.09 -27.06 30.42
C GLN A 375 -28.97 -26.01 29.31
N LEU A 376 -28.10 -26.26 28.32
CA LEU A 376 -27.91 -25.37 27.20
C LEU A 376 -28.95 -25.64 26.10
N PRO A 377 -29.35 -24.61 25.34
CA PRO A 377 -30.13 -24.82 24.15
C PRO A 377 -29.39 -25.69 23.13
N SER A 378 -30.18 -26.19 22.20
CA SER A 378 -29.77 -27.06 21.10
C SER A 378 -28.57 -26.49 20.32
N GLU A 379 -28.58 -25.20 20.03
CA GLU A 379 -27.61 -24.53 19.16
C GLU A 379 -26.25 -24.44 19.86
N GLU A 380 -26.21 -23.97 21.10
CA GLU A 380 -24.99 -23.83 21.92
C GLU A 380 -24.34 -25.17 22.25
N ALA A 381 -25.13 -26.19 22.59
CA ALA A 381 -24.58 -27.52 22.82
C ALA A 381 -23.90 -28.07 21.54
N THR A 382 -24.46 -27.78 20.37
CA THR A 382 -23.85 -28.16 19.08
C THR A 382 -22.59 -27.35 18.80
N GLU A 383 -22.62 -26.05 19.10
CA GLU A 383 -21.47 -25.15 18.94
C GLU A 383 -20.28 -25.63 19.78
N ILE A 384 -20.50 -25.93 21.06
CA ILE A 384 -19.49 -26.45 21.97
C ILE A 384 -18.92 -27.77 21.45
N LEU A 385 -19.76 -28.70 21.01
CA LEU A 385 -19.30 -29.97 20.45
C LEU A 385 -18.46 -29.76 19.18
N LYS A 386 -18.90 -28.90 18.26
CA LYS A 386 -18.12 -28.54 17.05
C LYS A 386 -16.80 -27.83 17.36
N SER A 387 -16.62 -27.28 18.56
CA SER A 387 -15.36 -26.65 18.99
C SER A 387 -14.23 -27.64 19.27
N VAL A 388 -14.53 -28.95 19.39
CA VAL A 388 -13.54 -29.96 19.78
C VAL A 388 -13.77 -31.36 19.17
N ALA A 389 -14.95 -31.59 18.58
CA ALA A 389 -15.39 -32.88 18.10
C ALA A 389 -16.09 -32.80 16.73
N TYR A 390 -16.19 -33.93 16.04
CA TYR A 390 -17.03 -34.13 14.87
C TYR A 390 -18.14 -35.15 15.16
N LEU A 391 -19.21 -35.13 14.36
CA LEU A 391 -20.30 -36.10 14.44
C LEU A 391 -20.00 -37.26 13.49
N ASN A 392 -19.88 -38.47 14.04
CA ASN A 392 -19.62 -39.69 13.26
C ASN A 392 -20.92 -40.25 12.62
N ALA A 393 -20.80 -41.30 11.81
CA ALA A 393 -21.92 -41.95 11.12
C ALA A 393 -22.97 -42.54 12.08
N ASP A 394 -22.54 -42.97 13.27
CA ASP A 394 -23.39 -43.52 14.34
C ASP A 394 -24.08 -42.43 15.18
N LYS A 395 -24.01 -41.17 14.75
CA LYS A 395 -24.55 -40.00 15.45
C LYS A 395 -23.96 -39.78 16.84
N LYS A 396 -22.71 -40.20 17.06
CA LYS A 396 -21.91 -39.94 18.26
C LYS A 396 -20.87 -38.87 17.96
N TRP A 397 -20.53 -38.09 18.97
CA TRP A 397 -19.48 -37.07 18.86
C TRP A 397 -18.16 -37.62 19.32
N GLU A 398 -17.13 -37.50 18.50
CA GLU A 398 -15.77 -37.98 18.77
C GLU A 398 -14.77 -36.83 18.58
N LEU A 399 -13.67 -36.85 19.34
CA LEU A 399 -12.62 -35.83 19.25
C LEU A 399 -12.08 -35.70 17.82
N LEU A 400 -11.70 -34.48 17.43
CA LEU A 400 -11.21 -34.17 16.08
C LEU A 400 -9.94 -34.96 15.71
N LEU A 401 -9.11 -35.27 16.70
CA LEU A 401 -7.88 -36.04 16.53
C LEU A 401 -7.90 -37.31 17.40
N PRO A 402 -7.31 -38.42 16.94
CA PRO A 402 -7.10 -39.60 17.76
C PRO A 402 -6.09 -39.31 18.89
N PRO A 403 -6.06 -40.12 19.96
CA PRO A 403 -5.10 -39.95 21.05
C PRO A 403 -3.64 -39.97 20.57
N ASP A 404 -2.86 -38.98 20.99
CA ASP A 404 -1.41 -38.95 20.73
C ASP A 404 -0.66 -39.66 21.86
N ILE A 405 -0.57 -40.99 21.73
CA ILE A 405 0.05 -41.87 22.72
C ILE A 405 1.55 -41.56 22.88
N GLN A 406 2.22 -41.12 21.81
CA GLN A 406 3.65 -40.80 21.86
C GLN A 406 3.91 -39.56 22.70
N PHE A 407 3.08 -38.52 22.52
CA PHE A 407 3.14 -37.33 23.35
C PHE A 407 2.85 -37.64 24.82
N GLU A 408 1.82 -38.46 25.10
CA GLU A 408 1.46 -38.84 26.47
C GLU A 408 2.60 -39.57 27.20
N GLN A 409 3.31 -40.47 26.51
CA GLN A 409 4.45 -41.18 27.06
C GLN A 409 5.64 -40.24 27.30
N ARG A 410 5.95 -39.37 26.32
CA ARG A 410 7.09 -38.45 26.38
C ARG A 410 6.90 -37.34 27.43
N HIS A 411 5.67 -36.87 27.61
CA HIS A 411 5.31 -35.77 28.49
C HIS A 411 4.33 -36.20 29.60
N SER A 412 4.60 -37.36 30.22
CA SER A 412 3.75 -37.95 31.26
C SER A 412 3.47 -37.02 32.45
N PHE A 413 4.41 -36.16 32.82
CA PHE A 413 4.21 -35.16 33.88
C PHE A 413 3.10 -34.14 33.56
N LEU A 414 2.95 -33.75 32.29
CA LEU A 414 1.88 -32.85 31.86
C LEU A 414 0.52 -33.53 31.89
N VAL A 415 0.48 -34.79 31.45
CA VAL A 415 -0.73 -35.61 31.51
C VAL A 415 -1.19 -35.76 32.97
N GLN A 416 -0.27 -36.10 33.88
CA GLN A 416 -0.59 -36.21 35.31
C GLN A 416 -1.06 -34.88 35.90
N ARG A 417 -0.43 -33.76 35.55
CA ARG A 417 -0.84 -32.43 36.02
C ARG A 417 -2.25 -32.09 35.54
N GLN A 418 -2.57 -32.36 34.28
CA GLN A 418 -3.91 -32.15 33.75
C GLN A 418 -4.94 -33.08 34.39
N GLU A 419 -4.58 -34.33 34.68
CA GLU A 419 -5.44 -35.26 35.42
C GLU A 419 -5.73 -34.78 36.84
N MET A 420 -4.77 -34.13 37.53
CA MET A 420 -5.04 -33.50 38.82
C MET A 420 -6.09 -32.38 38.72
N VAL A 421 -6.05 -31.59 37.64
CA VAL A 421 -7.07 -30.57 37.35
C VAL A 421 -8.43 -31.23 37.15
N TRP A 422 -8.51 -32.32 36.36
CA TRP A 422 -9.76 -33.04 36.17
C TRP A 422 -10.32 -33.62 37.47
N ARG A 423 -9.48 -34.22 38.32
CA ARG A 423 -9.90 -34.76 39.62
C ARG A 423 -10.41 -33.68 40.57
N ALA A 424 -9.82 -32.48 40.55
CA ALA A 424 -10.26 -31.37 41.38
C ALA A 424 -11.68 -30.89 41.04
N SER A 425 -12.09 -31.00 39.77
CA SER A 425 -13.40 -30.56 39.28
C SER A 425 -14.39 -31.71 39.00
N GLU A 426 -13.94 -32.96 39.16
CA GLU A 426 -14.69 -34.17 38.81
C GLU A 426 -16.03 -34.26 39.52
N GLN A 427 -16.07 -33.97 40.82
CA GLN A 427 -17.32 -33.99 41.58
C GLN A 427 -18.33 -32.97 41.00
N THR A 428 -17.89 -31.75 40.72
CA THR A 428 -18.74 -30.69 40.16
C THR A 428 -19.30 -31.08 38.79
N TYR A 429 -18.50 -31.70 37.93
CA TYR A 429 -18.99 -32.17 36.64
C TYR A 429 -19.88 -33.41 36.74
N ASN A 430 -19.68 -34.28 37.73
CA ASN A 430 -20.56 -35.42 37.95
C ASN A 430 -21.93 -35.00 38.50
N GLU A 431 -21.99 -33.97 39.34
CA GLU A 431 -23.25 -33.41 39.83
C GLU A 431 -24.14 -32.87 38.69
N MET A 432 -23.54 -32.38 37.60
CA MET A 432 -24.27 -31.91 36.41
C MET A 432 -25.09 -33.00 35.71
N ASP A 433 -24.76 -34.29 35.88
CA ASP A 433 -25.58 -35.40 35.34
C ASP A 433 -26.91 -35.58 36.10
N TYR A 434 -27.00 -35.06 37.33
CA TYR A 434 -28.10 -35.37 38.26
C TYR A 434 -28.94 -34.14 38.66
N GLU A 435 -28.54 -32.93 38.25
CA GLU A 435 -29.24 -31.69 38.61
C GLU A 435 -30.66 -31.69 38.00
N LYS A 436 -31.67 -31.76 38.88
CA LYS A 436 -32.97 -32.38 38.58
C LYS A 436 -33.88 -31.57 37.65
N SER A 437 -34.60 -32.36 36.85
CA SER A 437 -36.00 -32.14 36.46
C SER A 437 -36.85 -31.51 37.60
N PRO A 438 -37.77 -30.58 37.31
CA PRO A 438 -38.47 -29.82 38.33
C PRO A 438 -39.26 -30.74 39.27
N LYS A 439 -39.06 -30.57 40.58
CA LYS A 439 -39.87 -31.22 41.61
C LYS A 439 -41.35 -30.95 41.33
N HIS A 440 -42.09 -32.03 41.11
CA HIS A 440 -43.55 -32.10 41.03
C HIS A 440 -44.22 -31.07 41.96
N ARG A 441 -44.96 -30.10 41.38
CA ARG A 441 -45.84 -29.20 42.14
C ARG A 441 -46.90 -30.07 42.83
N THR A 442 -46.73 -30.31 44.12
CA THR A 442 -47.79 -30.89 44.97
C THR A 442 -48.97 -29.92 44.92
N ARG A 443 -50.10 -30.35 44.34
CA ARG A 443 -51.36 -29.60 44.37
C ARG A 443 -51.79 -29.39 45.82
N LYS A 444 -51.57 -28.19 46.38
CA LYS A 444 -52.33 -27.74 47.55
C LYS A 444 -53.77 -27.49 47.10
N ARG A 445 -54.71 -28.32 47.58
CA ARG A 445 -56.16 -28.03 47.55
C ARG A 445 -56.39 -26.71 48.28
N SER A 446 -56.95 -25.72 47.60
CA SER A 446 -57.40 -24.46 48.21
C SER A 446 -58.78 -24.66 48.84
N GLN A 447 -58.90 -24.50 50.16
CA GLN A 447 -60.16 -24.14 50.80
C GLN A 447 -60.49 -22.69 50.45
N ARG A 448 -61.73 -22.44 50.04
CA ARG A 448 -62.26 -21.14 49.64
C ARG A 448 -63.17 -20.66 50.77
N ASP A 449 -62.74 -19.63 51.50
CA ASP A 449 -63.64 -18.85 52.36
C ASP A 449 -64.36 -17.78 51.54
N SER A 450 -65.67 -17.80 51.66
CA SER A 450 -66.63 -16.90 51.04
C SER A 450 -66.86 -15.66 51.89
N LYS A 451 -66.71 -14.46 51.31
CA LYS A 451 -67.40 -13.24 51.77
C LYS A 451 -67.93 -12.45 50.57
N SER A 452 -69.25 -12.31 50.58
CA SER A 452 -70.15 -11.51 49.75
C SER A 452 -70.16 -10.04 50.16
N TYR A 453 -70.45 -9.12 49.23
CA TYR A 453 -71.29 -7.89 49.36
C TYR A 453 -71.33 -7.26 47.95
N THR A 454 -72.32 -7.56 47.10
CA THR A 454 -73.60 -6.86 46.83
C THR A 454 -73.48 -5.41 46.33
N GLY A 455 -73.97 -5.16 45.11
CA GLY A 455 -74.18 -3.82 44.54
C GLY A 455 -74.55 -3.83 43.04
N ASN A 456 -75.80 -4.22 42.75
CA ASN A 456 -76.52 -4.27 41.46
C ASN A 456 -76.74 -2.87 40.80
N PRO A 457 -77.41 -2.72 39.63
CA PRO A 457 -77.45 -3.55 38.40
C PRO A 457 -77.51 -2.75 37.06
N THR A 458 -77.56 -3.50 35.95
CA THR A 458 -78.32 -3.26 34.68
C THR A 458 -77.66 -2.49 33.51
N ILE A 459 -77.40 -3.18 32.40
CA ILE A 459 -78.11 -3.08 31.08
C ILE A 459 -77.24 -3.77 29.98
N CYS A 460 -77.80 -4.79 29.33
CA CYS A 460 -77.36 -5.43 28.06
C CYS A 460 -77.83 -4.57 26.84
N PRO A 461 -77.65 -4.91 25.54
CA PRO A 461 -77.22 -6.18 24.93
C PRO A 461 -76.39 -6.08 23.61
N ASP A 462 -76.22 -7.26 23.00
CA ASP A 462 -76.10 -7.57 21.56
C ASP A 462 -74.79 -7.31 20.80
N LEU A 463 -74.53 -7.96 19.65
CA LEU A 463 -74.58 -9.35 19.17
C LEU A 463 -74.00 -9.26 17.72
N ALA A 464 -73.55 -10.40 17.16
CA ALA A 464 -73.29 -10.66 15.74
C ALA A 464 -72.08 -9.93 15.08
N SER A 465 -71.00 -10.60 14.66
CA SER A 465 -70.78 -11.70 13.67
C SER A 465 -70.44 -11.20 12.26
N SER A 466 -69.88 -12.13 11.46
CA SER A 466 -69.69 -12.10 10.00
C SER A 466 -68.29 -11.58 9.56
N VAL A 467 -67.53 -12.16 8.61
CA VAL A 467 -67.70 -13.25 7.63
C VAL A 467 -66.32 -13.81 7.24
N ASN A 468 -66.25 -15.13 7.03
CA ASN A 468 -65.22 -15.87 6.29
C ASN A 468 -65.41 -15.73 4.77
N MET A 469 -64.34 -15.68 3.97
CA MET A 469 -64.33 -16.39 2.68
C MET A 469 -62.91 -16.71 2.20
N SER A 470 -62.64 -18.01 2.10
CA SER A 470 -61.57 -18.65 1.32
C SER A 470 -61.85 -18.53 -0.19
N ILE A 471 -60.83 -18.76 -1.02
CA ILE A 471 -60.78 -19.87 -2.00
C ILE A 471 -59.40 -19.89 -2.68
N ALA A 472 -58.85 -21.11 -2.80
CA ALA A 472 -57.65 -21.48 -3.55
C ALA A 472 -57.99 -21.77 -5.03
N ALA A 473 -57.07 -21.54 -5.97
CA ALA A 473 -56.30 -22.55 -6.73
C ALA A 473 -56.27 -22.09 -8.21
N PRO A 474 -55.38 -22.59 -9.10
CA PRO A 474 -54.51 -23.76 -9.03
C PRO A 474 -53.06 -23.49 -8.63
#